data_AF-A0A5C8IDN6-F1
#
_entry.id   AF-A0A5C8IDN6-F1
#
_cell.length_a   1.000
_cell.length_b   1.000
_cell.length_c   1.000
_cell.angle_alpha   90.00
_cell.angle_beta   90.00
_cell.angle_gamma   90.00
#
_symmetry.space_group_name_H-M   'P 1'
#
loop_
_entity.id
_entity.type
_entity.pdbx_description
1 polymer ?
#
loop_
_entity_poly.entity_id
_entity_poly.type
_entity_poly.pdbx_seq_one_letter_code
_entity_poly.pdbx_strand_id
1 'polypeptide(L)'
;MGRKVERVRPFSRVLPALIRWHRAALRYDLAPLGVRVEDFTSERCSWNEFWDYVSEILREPSSHLFSALAGDKYVPHPAERAAWAVFEQDINTRQKRGAIRIRIPRPWAGKSPNYGQSSATEVTPDRLARRAKLAAMF
;
A
#
# COMPACT_ATOMS: atom_id res chain seq x y z
N MET A 1 -2.11 31.40 -24.62
CA MET A 1 -1.61 31.19 -23.24
C MET A 1 -2.73 30.54 -22.42
N GLY A 2 -2.70 29.22 -22.26
CA GLY A 2 -3.67 28.53 -21.41
C GLY A 2 -3.32 28.77 -19.94
N ARG A 3 -4.25 29.29 -19.14
CA ARG A 3 -4.09 29.32 -17.67
C ARG A 3 -3.86 27.89 -17.20
N LYS A 4 -2.71 27.59 -16.59
CA LYS A 4 -2.55 26.38 -15.80
C LYS A 4 -3.60 26.47 -14.70
N VAL A 5 -4.65 25.66 -14.81
CA VAL A 5 -5.59 25.46 -13.71
C VAL A 5 -4.77 24.85 -12.58
N GLU A 6 -4.43 25.63 -11.57
CA GLU A 6 -3.85 25.10 -10.34
C GLU A 6 -4.84 24.09 -9.78
N ARG A 7 -4.50 22.81 -9.89
CA ARG A 7 -5.29 21.74 -9.25
C ARG A 7 -5.04 21.84 -7.76
N VAL A 8 -5.84 22.67 -7.09
CA VAL A 8 -5.90 22.69 -5.63
C VAL A 8 -6.51 21.37 -5.19
N ARG A 9 -5.68 20.48 -4.64
CA ARG A 9 -6.15 19.20 -4.10
C ARG A 9 -6.60 19.41 -2.64
N PRO A 10 -7.70 18.79 -2.21
CA PRO A 10 -8.12 18.86 -0.82
C PRO A 10 -7.05 18.23 0.09
N PHE A 11 -6.87 18.81 1.28
CA PHE A 11 -5.89 18.34 2.26
C PHE A 11 -6.10 16.86 2.58
N SER A 12 -5.10 16.04 2.27
CA SER A 12 -5.13 14.60 2.52
C SER A 12 -4.38 14.26 3.80
N ARG A 13 -5.07 13.61 4.75
CA ARG A 13 -4.44 13.07 5.98
C ARG A 13 -3.38 12.00 5.72
N VAL A 14 -3.30 11.50 4.49
CA VAL A 14 -2.29 10.52 4.06
C VAL A 14 -0.88 11.10 4.15
N LEU A 15 -0.67 12.34 3.70
CA LEU A 15 0.67 12.94 3.65
C LEU A 15 1.29 13.11 5.05
N PRO A 16 0.59 13.68 6.06
CA PRO A 16 1.08 13.68 7.43
C PRO A 16 1.32 12.27 7.99
N ALA A 17 0.47 11.29 7.64
CA ALA A 17 0.66 9.91 8.09
C ALA A 17 1.94 9.28 7.51
N LEU A 18 2.26 9.55 6.24
CA LEU A 18 3.51 9.09 5.62
C LEU A 18 4.72 9.69 6.32
N ILE A 19 4.70 11.01 6.62
CA ILE A 19 5.79 11.66 7.37
C ILE A 19 5.94 11.05 8.77
N ARG A 20 4.82 10.77 9.45
CA ARG A 20 4.84 10.22 10.82
C ARG A 20 5.38 8.78 10.86
N TRP A 21 4.88 7.91 9.99
CA TRP A 21 5.10 6.47 10.08
C TRP A 21 6.22 5.95 9.16
N HIS A 22 6.50 6.67 8.07
CA HIS A 22 7.45 6.24 7.02
C HIS A 22 8.55 7.28 6.76
N ARG A 23 8.90 8.10 7.77
CA ARG A 23 9.90 9.18 7.66
C ARG A 23 11.24 8.72 7.08
N ALA A 24 11.73 7.58 7.51
CA ALA A 24 13.03 7.06 7.09
C ALA A 24 13.04 6.70 5.60
N ALA A 25 11.99 6.01 5.13
CA ALA A 25 11.82 5.65 3.73
C ALA A 25 11.67 6.91 2.85
N LEU A 26 10.86 7.88 3.29
CA LEU A 26 10.73 9.18 2.61
C LEU A 26 12.05 9.93 2.49
N ARG A 27 12.84 9.97 3.57
CA ARG A 27 14.15 10.63 3.57
C ARG A 27 15.09 10.00 2.55
N TYR A 28 15.08 8.67 2.44
CA TYR A 28 15.93 7.96 1.49
C TYR A 28 15.51 8.27 0.05
N ASP A 29 14.22 8.16 -0.27
CA ASP A 29 13.73 8.35 -1.64
C ASP A 29 13.76 9.82 -2.10
N LEU A 30 13.65 10.79 -1.18
CA LEU A 30 13.73 12.22 -1.50
C LEU A 30 15.16 12.76 -1.57
N ALA A 31 16.13 12.12 -0.91
CA ALA A 31 17.52 12.58 -0.88
C ALA A 31 18.14 12.74 -2.29
N PRO A 32 17.95 11.83 -3.26
CA PRO A 32 18.40 12.00 -4.63
C PRO A 32 17.81 13.22 -5.34
N LEU A 33 16.63 13.67 -4.92
CA LEU A 33 15.94 14.84 -5.48
C LEU A 33 16.39 16.15 -4.79
N GLY A 34 17.27 16.08 -3.80
CA GLY A 34 17.72 17.23 -3.01
C GLY A 34 16.64 17.78 -2.07
N VAL A 35 15.55 17.05 -1.87
CA VAL A 35 14.40 17.46 -1.06
C VAL A 35 14.50 16.84 0.32
N ARG A 36 14.27 17.63 1.37
CA ARG A 36 14.25 17.10 2.74
C ARG A 36 12.84 16.98 3.25
N VAL A 37 12.57 15.92 4.02
CA VAL A 37 11.27 15.76 4.69
C VAL A 37 10.95 16.95 5.60
N GLU A 38 11.97 17.60 6.16
CA GLU A 38 11.77 18.77 7.02
C GLU A 38 11.24 20.00 6.28
N ASP A 39 11.45 20.10 4.97
CA ASP A 39 11.00 21.25 4.17
C ASP A 39 9.46 21.33 4.16
N PHE A 40 8.78 20.19 4.26
CA PHE A 40 7.31 20.12 4.34
C PHE A 40 6.76 20.39 5.75
N THR A 41 7.55 20.15 6.79
CA THR A 41 7.16 20.45 8.18
C THR A 41 7.47 21.89 8.58
N SER A 42 8.36 22.56 7.85
CA SER A 42 8.81 23.94 8.12
C SER A 42 8.20 24.97 7.16
N GLU A 43 7.14 24.59 6.45
CA GLU A 43 6.41 25.44 5.48
C GLU A 43 7.27 25.99 4.32
N ARG A 44 8.43 25.37 4.05
CA ARG A 44 9.28 25.72 2.91
C ARG A 44 8.74 25.17 1.58
N CYS A 45 7.93 24.11 1.66
CA CYS A 45 7.23 23.53 0.53
C CYS A 45 5.74 23.32 0.87
N SER A 46 4.89 23.46 -0.14
CA SER A 46 3.46 23.20 -0.03
C SER A 46 3.15 21.71 0.03
N TRP A 47 2.01 21.36 0.63
CA TRP A 47 1.50 19.97 0.62
C TRP A 47 1.20 19.45 -0.80
N ASN A 48 0.91 20.34 -1.75
CA ASN A 48 0.70 19.95 -3.15
C ASN A 48 2.02 19.53 -3.81
N GLU A 49 3.10 20.28 -3.60
CA GLU A 49 4.43 19.90 -4.07
C GLU A 49 4.89 18.59 -3.43
N PHE A 50 4.64 18.41 -2.12
CA PHE A 50 4.94 17.15 -1.46
C PHE A 50 4.22 15.97 -2.11
N TRP A 51 2.94 16.16 -2.44
CA TRP A 51 2.17 15.12 -3.11
C TRP A 51 2.77 14.75 -4.47
N ASP A 52 3.22 15.74 -5.26
CA ASP A 52 3.78 15.47 -6.57
C ASP A 52 5.04 14.59 -6.46
N TYR A 53 5.96 14.89 -5.55
CA TYR A 53 7.12 14.03 -5.26
C TYR A 53 6.72 12.63 -4.81
N VAL A 54 5.85 12.54 -3.80
CA VAL A 54 5.40 11.26 -3.25
C VAL A 54 4.70 10.42 -4.32
N SER A 55 3.91 11.03 -5.19
CA SER A 55 3.17 10.31 -6.22
C SER A 55 4.07 9.68 -7.27
N GLU A 56 5.20 10.30 -7.61
CA GLU A 56 6.19 9.70 -8.51
C GLU A 56 6.97 8.59 -7.79
N ILE A 57 7.38 8.81 -6.54
CA ILE A 57 8.05 7.78 -5.72
C ILE A 57 7.17 6.52 -5.61
N LEU A 58 5.87 6.67 -5.38
CA LEU A 58 4.94 5.55 -5.26
C LEU A 58 4.68 4.80 -6.58
N ARG A 59 4.99 5.39 -7.73
CA ARG A 59 4.92 4.69 -9.02
C ARG A 59 6.11 3.77 -9.24
N GLU A 60 7.20 3.98 -8.50
CA GLU A 60 8.41 3.18 -8.61
C GLU A 60 8.35 1.97 -7.66
N PRO A 61 8.27 0.71 -8.17
CA PRO A 61 8.19 -0.47 -7.29
C PRO A 61 9.48 -0.75 -6.49
N SER A 62 10.59 -0.11 -6.86
CA SER A 62 11.88 -0.14 -6.18
C SER A 62 12.04 0.99 -5.14
N SER A 63 11.03 1.83 -4.94
CA SER A 63 11.06 2.83 -3.87
C SER A 63 11.04 2.18 -2.48
N HIS A 64 11.75 2.80 -1.53
CA HIS A 64 11.70 2.41 -0.13
C HIS A 64 10.33 2.71 0.47
N LEU A 65 9.73 3.84 0.12
CA LEU A 65 8.39 4.22 0.53
C LEU A 65 7.34 3.23 0.03
N PHE A 66 7.41 2.87 -1.25
CA PHE A 66 6.51 1.86 -1.82
C PHE A 66 6.62 0.54 -1.06
N SER A 67 7.85 0.05 -0.88
CA SER A 67 8.13 -1.22 -0.18
C SER A 67 7.66 -1.18 1.28
N ALA A 68 7.87 -0.06 1.98
CA ALA A 68 7.40 0.12 3.35
C ALA A 68 5.87 0.12 3.46
N LEU A 69 5.16 0.69 2.49
CA LEU A 69 3.69 0.66 2.43
C LEU A 69 3.13 -0.69 2.03
N ALA A 70 3.82 -1.40 1.14
CA ALA A 70 3.48 -2.78 0.77
C ALA A 70 3.73 -3.77 1.92
N GLY A 71 4.46 -3.35 2.96
CA GLY A 71 4.87 -4.21 4.06
C GLY A 71 5.95 -5.20 3.64
N ASP A 72 6.81 -4.84 2.70
CA ASP A 72 7.92 -5.66 2.24
C ASP A 72 9.02 -5.69 3.33
N LYS A 73 9.70 -6.84 3.50
CA LYS A 73 10.81 -7.04 4.46
C LYS A 73 12.06 -6.28 4.06
N TYR A 74 12.27 -6.13 2.76
CA TYR A 74 13.37 -5.41 2.13
C TYR A 74 12.86 -4.84 0.81
N VAL A 75 13.60 -3.89 0.24
CA VAL A 75 13.30 -3.33 -1.08
C VAL A 75 13.82 -4.31 -2.15
N PRO A 76 12.95 -5.05 -2.86
CA PRO A 76 13.41 -6.01 -3.85
C PRO A 76 13.94 -5.29 -5.09
N HIS A 77 14.93 -5.89 -5.72
CA HIS A 77 15.46 -5.36 -6.98
C HIS A 77 14.37 -5.46 -8.08
N PRO A 78 14.27 -4.51 -9.03
CA PRO A 78 13.28 -4.58 -10.11
C PRO A 78 13.31 -5.90 -10.89
N ALA A 79 14.51 -6.42 -11.14
CA ALA A 79 14.71 -7.72 -11.79
C ALA A 79 14.12 -8.89 -10.97
N GLU A 80 14.21 -8.83 -9.64
CA GLU A 80 13.64 -9.84 -8.75
C GLU A 80 12.11 -9.84 -8.82
N ARG A 81 11.49 -8.64 -8.78
CA ARG A 81 10.03 -8.49 -8.97
C ARG A 81 9.57 -9.05 -10.31
N ALA A 82 10.31 -8.75 -11.39
CA ALA A 82 10.00 -9.20 -12.73
C ALA A 82 10.14 -10.73 -12.88
N ALA A 83 11.26 -11.30 -12.43
CA ALA A 83 11.51 -12.74 -12.47
C ALA A 83 10.40 -13.52 -11.76
N TRP A 84 9.97 -13.05 -10.60
CA TRP A 84 8.92 -13.71 -9.84
C TRP A 84 7.52 -13.54 -10.46
N ALA A 85 7.26 -12.43 -11.15
CA ALA A 85 6.04 -12.24 -11.92
C ALA A 85 5.97 -13.19 -13.12
N VAL A 86 7.08 -13.38 -13.84
CA VAL A 86 7.20 -14.34 -14.93
C VAL A 86 7.03 -15.77 -14.42
N PHE A 87 7.65 -16.11 -13.30
CA PHE A 87 7.51 -17.42 -12.67
C PHE A 87 6.05 -17.73 -12.27
N GLU A 88 5.37 -16.77 -11.63
CA GLU A 88 3.95 -16.92 -11.28
C GLU A 88 3.06 -17.04 -12.53
N GLN A 89 3.38 -16.28 -13.59
CA GLN A 89 2.65 -16.38 -14.85
C GLN A 89 2.84 -17.74 -15.52
N ASP A 90 4.07 -18.26 -15.58
CA ASP A 90 4.37 -19.59 -16.15
C ASP A 90 3.67 -20.72 -15.40
N ILE A 91 3.59 -20.65 -14.06
CA ILE A 91 2.83 -21.62 -13.27
C ILE A 91 1.33 -21.55 -13.60
N ASN A 92 0.78 -20.35 -13.73
CA ASN A 92 -0.64 -20.14 -13.99
C ASN A 92 -1.05 -20.47 -15.44
N THR A 93 -0.15 -20.31 -16.42
CA THR A 93 -0.43 -20.70 -17.83
C THR A 93 -0.43 -22.21 -18.01
N ARG A 94 0.33 -22.95 -17.20
CA ARG A 94 0.33 -24.43 -17.20
C ARG A 94 -0.91 -25.04 -16.57
N GLN A 95 -1.76 -24.25 -15.91
CA GLN A 95 -2.99 -24.75 -15.33
C GLN A 95 -4.06 -25.04 -16.38
N LYS A 96 -4.93 -26.01 -16.08
CA LYS A 96 -6.07 -26.32 -16.95
C LYS A 96 -7.00 -25.10 -17.08
N ARG A 97 -7.63 -24.96 -18.25
CA ARG A 97 -8.62 -23.91 -18.52
C ARG A 97 -9.72 -23.96 -17.45
N GLY A 98 -9.93 -22.84 -16.76
CA GLY A 98 -10.91 -22.73 -15.66
C GLY A 98 -10.34 -22.90 -14.24
N ALA A 99 -9.04 -23.19 -14.10
CA ALA A 99 -8.40 -23.24 -12.78
C ALA A 99 -8.25 -21.85 -12.15
N ILE A 100 -8.33 -21.80 -10.83
CA ILE A 100 -8.13 -20.58 -10.03
C ILE A 100 -6.64 -20.22 -10.07
N ARG A 101 -6.33 -18.99 -10.50
CA ARG A 101 -4.95 -18.47 -10.50
C ARG A 101 -4.36 -18.55 -9.09
N ILE A 102 -3.19 -19.15 -8.99
CA ILE A 102 -2.43 -19.26 -7.76
C ILE A 102 -1.52 -18.03 -7.65
N ARG A 103 -1.57 -17.37 -6.49
CA ARG A 103 -0.64 -16.30 -6.14
C ARG A 103 0.48 -16.87 -5.30
N ILE A 104 1.70 -16.79 -5.79
CA ILE A 104 2.86 -17.35 -5.12
C ILE A 104 3.35 -16.35 -4.07
N PRO A 105 3.64 -16.80 -2.83
CA PRO A 105 4.19 -15.91 -1.80
C PRO A 105 5.49 -15.30 -2.31
N ARG A 106 5.61 -13.97 -2.19
CA ARG A 106 6.82 -13.24 -2.61
C ARG A 106 7.87 -13.35 -1.50
N PRO A 107 9.16 -13.58 -1.81
CA PRO A 107 10.22 -13.68 -0.80
C PRO A 107 10.35 -12.42 0.06
N TRP A 108 10.23 -11.27 -0.60
CA TRP A 108 10.29 -9.94 0.01
C TRP A 108 9.00 -9.51 0.69
N ALA A 109 7.86 -10.17 0.45
CA ALA A 109 6.65 -9.82 1.18
C ALA A 109 6.91 -10.05 2.68
N GLY A 110 6.56 -9.07 3.50
CA GLY A 110 6.49 -9.21 4.95
C GLY A 110 5.56 -10.34 5.37
N LYS A 111 5.43 -10.53 6.68
CA LYS A 111 4.26 -11.25 7.17
C LYS A 111 3.06 -10.51 6.58
N SER A 112 2.24 -11.16 5.75
CA SER A 112 0.91 -10.63 5.42
C SER A 112 0.34 -10.10 6.73
N PRO A 113 -0.21 -8.88 6.79
CA PRO A 113 -0.95 -8.48 7.96
C PRO A 113 -1.93 -9.63 8.22
N ASN A 114 -1.71 -10.33 9.33
CA ASN A 114 -2.69 -11.25 9.85
C ASN A 114 -3.83 -10.31 10.28
N TYR A 115 -4.64 -9.86 9.32
CA TYR A 115 -6.07 -9.89 9.53
C TYR A 115 -6.31 -11.37 9.77
N GLY A 116 -6.13 -11.81 11.03
CA GLY A 116 -6.51 -13.15 11.41
C GLY A 116 -7.88 -13.31 10.78
N GLN A 117 -8.04 -14.33 9.93
CA GLN A 117 -9.37 -14.83 9.64
C GLN A 117 -10.08 -14.75 10.98
N SER A 118 -11.07 -13.86 11.10
CA SER A 118 -11.76 -13.59 12.36
C SER A 118 -11.90 -14.95 13.02
N SER A 119 -11.16 -15.19 14.11
CA SER A 119 -11.16 -16.47 14.81
C SER A 119 -12.59 -16.91 14.84
N ALA A 120 -12.89 -18.06 14.23
CA ALA A 120 -14.24 -18.53 13.90
C ALA A 120 -15.23 -17.90 14.87
N THR A 121 -16.02 -16.94 14.40
CA THR A 121 -16.83 -16.07 15.26
C THR A 121 -17.51 -16.95 16.29
N GLU A 122 -17.07 -16.85 17.54
CA GLU A 122 -17.55 -17.72 18.61
C GLU A 122 -19.06 -17.44 18.73
N VAL A 123 -19.85 -18.47 18.44
CA VAL A 123 -21.31 -18.36 18.43
C VAL A 123 -21.76 -18.36 19.88
N THR A 124 -21.70 -17.19 20.51
CA THR A 124 -22.23 -17.03 21.86
C THR A 124 -23.77 -17.09 21.83
N PRO A 125 -24.42 -17.64 22.87
CA PRO A 125 -25.89 -17.74 22.94
C PRO A 125 -26.60 -16.39 22.74
N ASP A 126 -26.03 -15.31 23.27
CA ASP A 126 -26.53 -13.95 23.12
C ASP A 126 -26.58 -13.49 21.65
N ARG A 127 -25.60 -13.92 20.85
CA ARG A 127 -25.53 -13.54 19.44
C ARG A 127 -26.58 -14.27 18.61
N LEU A 128 -26.89 -15.52 18.95
CA LEU A 128 -28.00 -16.27 18.36
C LEU A 128 -29.36 -15.66 18.74
N ALA A 129 -29.55 -15.30 20.01
CA ALA A 129 -30.78 -14.63 20.47
C ALA A 129 -31.01 -13.30 19.73
N ARG A 130 -29.95 -12.51 19.52
CA ARG A 130 -30.01 -11.25 18.78
C ARG A 130 -30.34 -11.45 17.30
N ARG A 131 -29.80 -12.51 16.67
CA ARG A 131 -30.11 -12.88 15.29
C ARG A 131 -31.56 -13.35 15.13
N ALA A 132 -32.05 -14.18 16.04
CA ALA A 132 -33.44 -14.62 16.05
C ALA A 132 -34.41 -13.44 16.20
N LYS A 133 -34.07 -12.47 17.06
CA LYS A 133 -34.88 -11.25 17.24
C LYS A 133 -34.92 -10.39 15.99
N LEU A 134 -33.81 -10.26 15.27
CA LEU A 134 -33.76 -9.52 14.00
C LEU A 134 -34.47 -10.26 12.86
N ALA A 135 -34.39 -11.58 12.82
CA ALA A 135 -35.11 -12.40 11.85
C ALA A 135 -36.63 -12.42 12.07
N ALA A 136 -37.10 -12.13 13.29
CA ALA A 136 -38.52 -11.97 13.59
C ALA A 136 -39.06 -10.56 13.28
N MET A 137 -38.20 -9.61 12.90
CA MET A 137 -38.57 -8.23 12.51
C MET A 137 -38.72 -8.05 11.00
N PHE A 138 -38.34 -9.05 10.20
CA PHE A 138 -38.47 -9.10 8.74
C PHE A 138 -39.23 -10.36 8.34
#